data_AF-A0A7R9NM39-F1
#
_entry.id   AF-A0A7R9NM39-F1
#
_cell.length_a   1.000
_cell.length_b   1.000
_cell.length_c   1.000
_cell.angle_alpha   90.00
_cell.angle_beta   90.00
_cell.angle_gamma   90.00
#
_symmetry.space_group_name_H-M   'P 1'
#
loop_
_entity.id
_entity.type
_entity.pdbx_description
1 polymer ?
#
loop_
_entity_poly.entity_id
_entity_poly.type
_entity_poly.pdbx_seq_one_letter_code
_entity_poly.pdbx_strand_id
1 'polypeptide(L)'
;IFIYYYVFLLDPVKQLVTAAGRIIECSLHSMWDIYTSRCISRAKSIIKDNTHPCISSFNLMPSGRRYTSIRNQTNRLNTSFFPKIIQRLNTTNINNLSPPV
;
A
#
# COMPACT_ATOMS: atom_id res chain seq x y z
N ILE A 1 5.99 -24.38 -6.54
CA ILE A 1 4.54 -24.52 -6.25
C ILE A 1 3.89 -23.18 -5.88
N PHE A 2 4.33 -22.50 -4.81
CA PHE A 2 3.71 -21.23 -4.37
C PHE A 2 3.79 -20.09 -5.41
N ILE A 3 4.93 -19.96 -6.12
CA ILE A 3 5.10 -18.96 -7.19
C ILE A 3 4.24 -19.29 -8.42
N TYR A 4 4.10 -20.58 -8.77
CA TYR A 4 3.25 -21.00 -9.88
C TYR A 4 1.77 -20.67 -9.64
N TYR A 5 1.25 -20.92 -8.43
CA TYR A 5 -0.12 -20.54 -8.08
C TYR A 5 -0.35 -19.03 -8.11
N TYR A 6 0.64 -18.24 -7.66
CA TYR A 6 0.51 -16.78 -7.62
C TYR A 6 0.56 -16.16 -9.02
N VAL A 7 1.44 -16.66 -9.89
CA VAL A 7 1.53 -16.24 -11.31
C VAL A 7 0.25 -16.64 -12.05
N PHE A 8 -0.19 -17.90 -11.89
CA PHE A 8 -1.40 -18.43 -12.53
C PHE A 8 -2.70 -17.76 -12.07
N LEU A 9 -2.80 -17.38 -10.78
CA LEU A 9 -3.98 -16.69 -10.25
C LEU A 9 -4.00 -15.18 -10.59
N LEU A 10 -2.83 -14.54 -10.80
CA LEU A 10 -2.77 -13.12 -11.19
C LEU A 10 -2.96 -12.86 -12.69
N ASP A 11 -2.57 -13.79 -13.56
CA ASP A 11 -2.74 -13.62 -15.01
C ASP A 11 -4.19 -13.39 -15.48
N PRO A 12 -5.21 -14.13 -14.99
CA PRO A 12 -6.59 -13.87 -15.43
C PRO A 12 -7.09 -12.48 -15.01
N VAL A 13 -6.67 -11.98 -13.85
CA VAL A 13 -7.07 -10.66 -13.36
C VAL A 13 -6.45 -9.55 -14.21
N LYS A 14 -5.18 -9.70 -14.62
CA LYS A 14 -4.52 -8.74 -15.51
C LYS A 14 -5.18 -8.70 -16.89
N GLN A 15 -5.47 -9.87 -17.46
CA GLN A 15 -6.12 -9.97 -18.77
C GLN A 15 -7.51 -9.34 -18.76
N LEU A 16 -8.30 -9.55 -17.70
CA LEU A 16 -9.61 -8.94 -17.53
C LEU A 16 -9.52 -7.41 -17.49
N VAL A 17 -8.56 -6.86 -16.73
CA VAL A 17 -8.33 -5.40 -16.66
C VAL A 17 -7.95 -4.84 -18.03
N THR A 18 -7.10 -5.53 -18.78
CA THR A 18 -6.75 -5.14 -20.15
C THR A 18 -7.94 -5.20 -21.11
N ALA A 19 -8.77 -6.26 -21.02
CA ALA A 19 -9.95 -6.41 -21.85
C ALA A 19 -11.01 -5.33 -21.55
N ALA A 20 -11.27 -5.05 -20.27
CA ALA A 20 -12.17 -3.97 -19.86
C ALA A 20 -11.67 -2.59 -20.32
N GLY A 21 -10.36 -2.32 -20.23
CA GLY A 21 -9.76 -1.09 -20.74
C GLY A 21 -9.93 -0.93 -22.25
N ARG A 22 -9.88 -2.03 -23.02
CA ARG A 22 -10.14 -2.00 -24.47
C ARG A 22 -11.61 -1.72 -24.79
N ILE A 23 -12.55 -2.27 -24.01
CA ILE A 23 -13.99 -2.10 -24.23
C ILE A 23 -14.44 -0.67 -23.92
N ILE A 24 -13.90 -0.06 -22.86
CA ILE A 24 -14.30 1.27 -22.38
C ILE A 24 -13.47 2.38 -23.07
N GLU A 25 -12.47 2.02 -23.88
CA GLU A 25 -11.52 2.93 -24.55
C GLU A 25 -10.84 3.96 -23.60
N CYS A 26 -10.84 3.69 -22.30
CA CYS A 26 -10.25 4.54 -21.28
C CYS A 26 -9.03 3.89 -20.64
N SER A 27 -8.08 4.69 -20.17
CA SER A 27 -6.90 4.21 -19.44
C SER A 27 -7.30 3.69 -18.05
N LEU A 28 -7.52 2.38 -17.94
CA LEU A 28 -7.68 1.73 -16.64
C LEU A 28 -6.37 1.82 -15.86
N HIS A 29 -6.46 2.24 -14.60
CA HIS A 29 -5.31 2.30 -13.71
C HIS A 29 -4.73 0.90 -13.53
N SER A 30 -3.39 0.80 -13.45
CA SER A 30 -2.75 -0.48 -13.17
C SER A 30 -3.29 -1.05 -11.86
N MET A 31 -3.41 -2.37 -11.79
CA MET A 31 -3.77 -3.07 -10.55
C MET A 31 -2.88 -2.62 -9.38
N TRP A 32 -1.61 -2.33 -9.66
CA TRP A 32 -0.66 -1.82 -8.66
C TRP A 32 -1.00 -0.41 -8.17
N ASP A 33 -1.46 0.46 -9.06
CA ASP A 33 -1.84 1.84 -8.73
C ASP A 33 -3.11 1.86 -7.90
N ILE A 34 -4.09 1.03 -8.25
CA ILE A 34 -5.33 0.84 -7.47
C ILE A 34 -5.00 0.32 -6.08
N TYR A 35 -4.17 -0.73 -5.99
CA TYR A 35 -3.71 -1.29 -4.71
C TYR A 35 -3.02 -0.21 -3.86
N THR A 36 -2.08 0.52 -4.45
CA THR A 36 -1.31 1.56 -3.75
C THR A 36 -2.21 2.70 -3.28
N SER A 37 -3.11 3.19 -4.13
CA SER A 37 -4.07 4.25 -3.79
C SER A 37 -4.98 3.85 -2.62
N ARG A 38 -5.54 2.65 -2.66
CA ARG A 38 -6.38 2.10 -1.57
C ARG A 38 -5.58 1.96 -0.28
N CYS A 39 -4.37 1.44 -0.37
CA CYS A 39 -3.51 1.27 0.78
C CYS A 39 -3.13 2.60 1.45
N ILE A 40 -2.80 3.63 0.66
CA ILE A 40 -2.51 4.97 1.17
C ILE A 40 -3.76 5.54 1.84
N SER A 41 -4.93 5.43 1.20
CA SER A 41 -6.19 5.94 1.75
C SER A 41 -6.54 5.26 3.08
N ARG A 42 -6.35 3.94 3.18
CA ARG A 42 -6.56 3.20 4.43
C ARG A 42 -5.57 3.63 5.51
N ALA A 43 -4.30 3.83 5.16
CA ALA A 43 -3.28 4.31 6.10
C ALA A 43 -3.64 5.69 6.66
N LYS A 44 -4.05 6.62 5.79
CA LYS A 44 -4.55 7.94 6.21
C LYS A 44 -5.72 7.83 7.19
N SER A 45 -6.67 6.94 6.90
CA SER A 45 -7.81 6.69 7.79
C SER A 45 -7.37 6.15 9.16
N ILE A 46 -6.41 5.23 9.22
CA ILE A 46 -5.87 4.70 10.48
C ILE A 46 -5.13 5.79 11.26
N ILE A 47 -4.28 6.58 10.58
CA ILE A 47 -3.49 7.65 11.21
C ILE A 47 -4.42 8.76 11.75
N LYS A 48 -5.51 9.06 11.04
CA LYS A 48 -6.51 10.06 11.47
C LYS A 48 -7.35 9.58 12.66
N ASP A 49 -7.55 8.27 12.79
CA ASP A 49 -8.37 7.68 13.84
C ASP A 49 -7.52 7.30 15.06
N ASN A 50 -7.50 8.19 16.06
CA ASN A 50 -6.77 7.98 17.32
C ASN A 50 -7.29 6.81 18.16
N THR A 51 -8.49 6.28 17.87
CA THR A 51 -9.05 5.13 18.57
C THR A 51 -8.68 3.79 17.93
N HIS A 52 -8.01 3.83 16.77
CA HIS A 52 -7.72 2.63 16.00
C HIS A 52 -6.62 1.78 16.67
N PRO A 53 -6.83 0.46 16.87
CA PRO A 53 -5.87 -0.40 17.57
C PRO A 53 -4.52 -0.52 16.86
N CYS A 54 -4.50 -0.37 15.53
CA CYS A 54 -3.26 -0.43 14.74
C CYS A 54 -2.54 0.92 14.58
N ILE A 55 -2.95 1.99 15.28
CA ILE A 55 -2.26 3.29 15.20
C ILE A 55 -0.81 3.19 15.68
N SER A 56 -0.54 2.30 16.65
CA SER A 56 0.80 1.99 17.17
C SER A 56 1.77 1.45 16.12
N SER A 57 1.27 1.02 14.95
CA SER A 57 2.10 0.62 13.82
C SER A 57 2.66 1.81 13.02
N PHE A 58 2.11 3.02 13.23
CA PHE A 58 2.47 4.26 12.55
C PHE A 58 3.17 5.24 13.49
N ASN A 59 4.26 4.81 14.14
CA ASN A 59 5.03 5.71 15.00
C ASN A 59 5.98 6.57 14.17
N LEU A 60 5.95 7.88 14.41
CA LEU A 60 6.87 8.81 13.78
C LEU A 60 8.23 8.74 14.50
N MET A 61 9.33 8.75 13.75
CA MET A 61 10.67 8.87 14.34
C MET A 61 10.87 10.28 14.94
N PRO A 62 11.85 10.47 15.85
CA PRO A 62 12.09 11.77 16.50
C PRO A 62 12.32 12.95 15.54
N SER A 63 12.77 12.67 14.31
CA SER A 63 12.93 13.69 13.26
C SER A 63 11.62 14.19 12.65
N GLY A 64 10.51 13.49 12.91
CA GLY A 64 9.19 13.79 12.34
C GLY A 64 9.04 13.51 10.85
N ARG A 65 10.08 13.03 10.17
CA ARG A 65 10.12 12.93 8.70
C ARG A 65 9.75 11.56 8.15
N ARG A 66 9.73 10.52 9.00
CA ARG A 66 9.54 9.12 8.60
C ARG A 66 8.87 8.32 9.71
N TYR A 67 8.06 7.34 9.33
CA TYR A 67 7.53 6.32 10.22
C TYR A 67 8.58 5.25 10.53
N THR A 68 8.48 4.63 11.71
CA THR A 68 9.32 3.51 12.11
C THR A 68 9.08 2.31 11.21
N SER A 69 10.10 1.85 10.48
CA SER A 69 10.03 0.66 9.64
C SER A 69 10.56 -0.58 10.37
N ILE A 70 9.86 -1.69 10.22
CA ILE A 70 10.31 -3.01 10.68
C ILE A 70 11.20 -3.61 9.61
N ARG A 71 12.34 -4.21 9.99
CA ARG A 71 13.17 -4.98 9.06
C ARG A 71 12.46 -6.27 8.70
N ASN A 72 12.16 -6.46 7.42
CA ASN A 72 11.50 -7.64 6.89
C ASN A 72 12.53 -8.57 6.23
N GLN A 73 12.52 -9.85 6.60
CA GLN A 73 13.43 -10.87 6.03
C GLN A 73 12.71 -11.84 5.09
N THR A 74 11.38 -11.90 5.14
CA THR A 74 10.58 -12.85 4.35
C THR A 74 9.70 -12.14 3.33
N ASN A 75 9.48 -12.78 2.18
CA ASN A 75 8.57 -12.29 1.14
C ASN A 75 7.15 -12.05 1.67
N ARG A 76 6.66 -12.94 2.56
CA ARG A 76 5.35 -12.82 3.19
C ARG A 76 5.17 -11.51 3.96
N LEU A 77 6.19 -11.08 4.73
CA LEU A 77 6.13 -9.81 5.46
C LEU A 77 6.36 -8.62 4.52
N ASN A 78 7.20 -8.75 3.51
CA ASN A 78 7.44 -7.71 2.50
C ASN A 78 6.19 -7.37 1.67
N THR A 79 5.30 -8.34 1.44
CA THR A 79 4.04 -8.12 0.70
C THR A 79 2.87 -7.76 1.61
N SER A 80 3.03 -7.81 2.92
CA SER A 80 1.97 -7.46 3.87
C SER A 80 1.71 -5.95 3.91
N PHE A 81 0.50 -5.57 4.35
CA PHE A 81 0.01 -4.20 4.33
C PHE A 81 0.94 -3.22 5.08
N PHE A 82 1.14 -3.39 6.39
CA PHE A 82 1.83 -2.38 7.22
C PHE A 82 3.27 -2.10 6.77
N PRO A 83 4.16 -3.10 6.62
CA PRO A 83 5.54 -2.83 6.22
C PRO A 83 5.63 -2.22 4.83
N LYS A 84 4.78 -2.66 3.88
CA LYS A 84 4.76 -2.13 2.52
C LYS A 84 4.35 -0.66 2.49
N ILE A 85 3.35 -0.29 3.29
CA ILE A 85 2.82 1.06 3.32
C ILE A 85 3.71 2.00 4.10
N ILE A 86 4.30 1.56 5.21
CA ILE A 86 5.31 2.34 5.93
C ILE A 86 6.50 2.67 5.02
N GLN A 87 7.00 1.70 4.25
CA GLN A 87 8.05 1.94 3.26
C GLN A 87 7.60 2.96 2.20
N ARG A 88 6.37 2.81 1.68
CA ARG A 88 5.83 3.72 0.67
C ARG A 88 5.66 5.15 1.21
N LEU A 89 5.14 5.30 2.42
CA LEU A 89 5.02 6.59 3.10
C LEU A 89 6.39 7.21 3.38
N ASN A 90 7.38 6.41 3.77
CA ASN A 90 8.74 6.92 3.98
C ASN A 90 9.42 7.41 2.69
N THR A 91 9.05 6.86 1.52
CA THR A 91 9.52 7.35 0.21
C THR A 91 8.73 8.55 -0.31
N THR A 92 7.49 8.74 0.13
CA THR A 92 6.60 9.82 -0.30
C THR A 92 6.54 10.86 0.80
N ASN A 93 7.32 11.94 0.66
CA ASN A 93 7.50 12.99 1.68
C ASN A 93 6.25 13.20 2.58
N ILE A 94 6.37 12.79 3.85
CA ILE A 94 5.24 12.67 4.82
C ILE A 94 4.64 14.02 5.20
N ASN A 95 5.30 15.13 4.88
CA ASN A 95 4.86 16.47 5.23
C ASN A 95 3.48 16.84 4.65
N ASN A 96 2.96 16.06 3.69
CA ASN A 96 1.61 16.21 3.13
C ASN A 96 0.56 15.29 3.80
N LEU A 97 0.92 14.58 4.88
CA LEU A 97 0.10 13.55 5.53
C LEU A 97 -0.02 13.69 7.06
N SER A 98 0.61 14.69 7.65
CA SER A 98 0.41 14.99 9.07
C SER A 98 -1.01 15.53 9.30
N PRO A 99 -1.68 15.15 10.40
CA PRO A 99 -2.90 15.82 10.81
C PRO A 99 -2.61 17.32 11.01
N PRO A 100 -3.57 18.21 10.73
CA PRO A 100 -3.41 19.62 11.06
C PRO A 100 -3.19 19.73 12.56
N VAL A 101 -2.15 20.49 12.92
CA VAL A 101 -1.85 20.90 14.31
C VAL A 101 -3.05 21.62 14.89
#